data_AF-A0A976LLX5-F1
#
_entry.id   AF-A0A976LLX5-F1
#
_cell.length_a   1.000
_cell.length_b   1.000
_cell.length_c   1.000
_cell.angle_alpha   90.00
_cell.angle_beta   90.00
_cell.angle_gamma   90.00
#
_symmetry.space_group_name_H-M   'P 1'
#
loop_
_entity.id
_entity.type
_entity.pdbx_description
1 polymer ?
#
loop_
_entity_poly.entity_id
_entity_poly.type
_entity_poly.pdbx_seq_one_letter_code
_entity_poly.pdbx_strand_id
1 'polypeptide(L)'
;EGTDPELITKAESLLADRWIVQRIEMAFEGAGIAGEEDLALMLYLIGTSRLLPRPLAAIVQGQSSSGKSYLIDKVASMFPAESVVWATTMTPQALFHAKPGSLSHRWVVAGERSRVDNDDRAEATRALREMLAAGRLSKMMPMKVGGEIVTVTIEQPGPIAFVESTTSARVFEEDANRCIMLSTDERRSQTETILKRLATYASGKGRSEGPRVVALHQTLQRLLERREIVIPFAERLADLFEVFAERVECRRAFPMLLSLIQASALLHQRQRQTDTDGRLIAEPADYAIAARLLASPLARTLGECLSDPARRFLDRLLAEVDDPLNPMQIPFNAAEIRGRLKGGRSTVNGFLIELEDKQFLEFVEVAPSGRGRPSKAWRPTDRVVDAEDVLPSMEDVFAKRDAEA
;
A
#
# COMPACT_ATOMS: atom_id res chain seq x y z
N GLU A 1 12.49 27.39 13.23
CA GLU A 1 13.76 27.29 13.98
C GLU A 1 14.80 26.61 13.10
N GLY A 2 16.05 27.08 13.16
CA GLY A 2 17.10 26.75 12.21
C GLY A 2 17.42 25.26 12.21
N THR A 3 17.17 24.60 11.08
CA THR A 3 17.70 23.26 10.86
C THR A 3 19.22 23.36 10.78
N ASP A 4 19.92 22.42 11.41
CA ASP A 4 21.38 22.36 11.42
C ASP A 4 21.94 22.45 9.97
N PRO A 5 22.80 23.44 9.65
CA PRO A 5 23.38 23.59 8.32
C PRO A 5 24.09 22.33 7.80
N GLU A 6 24.67 21.53 8.68
CA GLU A 6 25.31 20.27 8.29
C GLU A 6 24.26 19.23 7.85
N LEU A 7 23.10 19.18 8.51
CA LEU A 7 21.98 18.33 8.09
C LEU A 7 21.37 18.80 6.78
N ILE A 8 21.26 20.12 6.56
CA ILE A 8 20.79 20.68 5.29
C ILE A 8 21.71 20.23 4.16
N THR A 9 23.02 20.40 4.31
CA THR A 9 24.00 20.00 3.28
C THR A 9 23.93 18.50 2.97
N LYS A 10 23.79 17.65 4.00
CA LYS A 10 23.62 16.20 3.83
C LYS A 10 22.31 15.85 3.12
N ALA A 11 21.22 16.54 3.47
CA ALA A 11 19.92 16.32 2.84
C ALA A 11 19.90 16.77 1.37
N GLU A 12 20.54 17.90 1.05
CA GLU A 12 20.74 18.37 -0.32
C GLU A 12 21.57 17.37 -1.14
N SER A 13 22.67 16.88 -0.57
CA SER A 13 23.49 15.83 -1.20
C SER A 13 22.69 14.54 -1.44
N LEU A 14 21.82 14.17 -0.50
CA LEU A 14 20.96 12.98 -0.65
C LEU A 14 19.91 13.18 -1.74
N LEU A 15 19.28 14.36 -1.82
CA LEU A 15 18.34 14.71 -2.90
C LEU A 15 18.99 14.72 -4.28
N ALA A 16 20.27 15.06 -4.37
CA ALA A 16 21.04 15.01 -5.61
C ALA A 16 21.59 13.60 -5.96
N ASP A 17 21.52 12.62 -5.04
CA ASP A 17 22.03 11.26 -5.27
C ASP A 17 21.07 10.47 -6.17
N ARG A 18 21.58 9.98 -7.31
CA ARG A 18 20.83 9.14 -8.27
C ARG A 18 20.28 7.85 -7.64
N TRP A 19 20.85 7.44 -6.51
CA TRP A 19 20.45 6.26 -5.74
C TRP A 19 19.67 6.62 -4.48
N ILE A 20 18.98 7.76 -4.45
CA ILE A 20 18.23 8.25 -3.27
C ILE A 20 17.27 7.19 -2.71
N VAL A 21 16.61 6.39 -3.56
CA VAL A 21 15.72 5.32 -3.09
C VAL A 21 16.48 4.26 -2.31
N GLN A 22 17.60 3.77 -2.84
CA GLN A 22 18.44 2.78 -2.16
C GLN A 22 19.03 3.35 -0.86
N ARG A 23 19.39 4.64 -0.86
CA ARG A 23 19.83 5.34 0.35
C ARG A 23 18.73 5.41 1.41
N ILE A 24 17.49 5.67 1.00
CA ILE A 24 16.33 5.68 1.91
C ILE A 24 16.05 4.26 2.44
N GLU A 25 16.12 3.24 1.59
CA GLU A 25 15.94 1.84 1.99
C GLU A 25 16.97 1.41 3.06
N MET A 26 18.25 1.72 2.84
CA MET A 26 19.30 1.47 3.83
C MET A 26 19.05 2.24 5.14
N ALA A 27 18.42 3.41 5.07
CA ALA A 27 18.11 4.21 6.25
C ALA A 27 16.97 3.60 7.10
N PHE A 28 16.07 2.80 6.53
CA PHE A 28 15.00 2.14 7.28
C PHE A 28 15.54 1.23 8.38
N GLU A 29 16.61 0.49 8.11
CA GLU A 29 17.29 -0.34 9.10
C GLU A 29 17.85 0.49 10.26
N GLY A 30 18.44 1.65 9.94
CA GLY A 30 18.91 2.63 10.92
C GLY A 30 17.76 3.24 11.75
N ALA A 31 16.57 3.39 11.17
CA ALA A 31 15.35 3.84 11.85
C ALA A 31 14.69 2.76 12.72
N GLY A 32 15.09 1.49 12.55
CA GLY A 32 14.62 0.34 13.32
C GLY A 32 13.61 -0.55 12.59
N ILE A 33 13.45 -0.40 11.28
CA ILE A 33 12.60 -1.27 10.44
C ILE A 33 13.47 -2.41 9.90
N ALA A 34 13.01 -3.65 9.96
CA ALA A 34 13.77 -4.81 9.50
C ALA A 34 12.94 -5.64 8.49
N GLY A 35 13.44 -5.81 7.26
CA GLY A 35 12.87 -6.73 6.26
C GLY A 35 11.53 -6.32 5.65
N GLU A 36 11.13 -5.05 5.80
CA GLU A 36 9.88 -4.47 5.24
C GLU A 36 10.19 -3.31 4.29
N GLU A 37 11.23 -3.44 3.47
CA GLU A 37 11.77 -2.34 2.66
C GLU A 37 10.73 -1.80 1.66
N ASP A 38 10.02 -2.69 0.94
CA ASP A 38 9.00 -2.29 -0.02
C ASP A 38 7.81 -1.60 0.65
N LEU A 39 7.30 -2.15 1.76
CA LEU A 39 6.19 -1.56 2.48
C LEU A 39 6.60 -0.22 3.11
N ALA A 40 7.81 -0.12 3.66
CA ALA A 40 8.35 1.12 4.19
C ALA A 40 8.53 2.18 3.10
N LEU A 41 9.05 1.80 1.93
CA LEU A 41 9.23 2.71 0.79
C LEU A 41 7.89 3.19 0.24
N MET A 42 6.92 2.29 0.10
CA MET A 42 5.55 2.64 -0.30
C MET A 42 4.95 3.67 0.66
N LEU A 43 5.05 3.45 1.98
CA LEU A 43 4.58 4.40 2.99
C LEU A 43 5.33 5.74 2.93
N TYR A 44 6.64 5.71 2.66
CA TYR A 44 7.46 6.92 2.50
C TYR A 44 7.02 7.73 1.26
N LEU A 45 6.72 7.07 0.14
CA LEU A 45 6.20 7.74 -1.05
C LEU A 45 4.76 8.25 -0.84
N ILE A 46 3.91 7.52 -0.11
CA ILE A 46 2.59 8.00 0.31
C ILE A 46 2.72 9.28 1.14
N GLY A 47 3.58 9.30 2.16
CA GLY A 47 3.82 10.52 2.95
C GLY A 47 4.40 11.67 2.11
N THR A 48 5.26 11.37 1.14
CA THR A 48 5.84 12.36 0.21
C THR A 48 4.78 12.94 -0.73
N SER A 49 3.83 12.13 -1.16
CA SER A 49 2.74 12.52 -2.06
C SER A 49 1.84 13.64 -1.51
N ARG A 50 1.90 13.95 -0.20
CA ARG A 50 1.18 15.10 0.42
C ARG A 50 1.42 16.42 -0.30
N LEU A 51 2.56 16.55 -0.99
CA LEU A 51 2.95 17.74 -1.75
C LEU A 51 2.38 17.77 -3.18
N LEU A 52 1.75 16.68 -3.64
CA LEU A 52 1.07 16.59 -4.93
C LEU A 52 -0.35 17.18 -4.87
N PRO A 53 -0.95 17.53 -6.02
CA PRO A 53 -2.36 17.93 -6.09
C PRO A 53 -3.33 16.82 -5.68
N ARG A 54 -2.97 15.56 -5.96
CA ARG A 54 -3.72 14.35 -5.59
C ARG A 54 -2.80 13.37 -4.83
N PRO A 55 -2.62 13.57 -3.51
CA PRO A 55 -1.85 12.67 -2.67
C PRO A 55 -2.45 11.27 -2.62
N LEU A 56 -1.60 10.30 -2.29
CA LEU A 56 -1.96 8.91 -2.10
C LEU A 56 -2.54 8.67 -0.70
N ALA A 57 -3.38 7.65 -0.61
CA ALA A 57 -3.89 7.10 0.64
C ALA A 57 -3.68 5.59 0.68
N ALA A 58 -3.50 5.01 1.87
CA ALA A 58 -3.36 3.57 2.02
C ALA A 58 -4.03 3.02 3.29
N ILE A 59 -4.37 1.73 3.21
CA ILE A 59 -4.83 0.93 4.35
C ILE A 59 -3.87 -0.24 4.48
N VAL A 60 -3.20 -0.34 5.62
CA VAL A 60 -2.28 -1.44 5.93
C VAL A 60 -3.04 -2.55 6.67
N GLN A 61 -3.10 -3.73 6.08
CA GLN A 61 -3.74 -4.93 6.60
C GLN A 61 -2.71 -5.91 7.18
N GLY A 62 -3.16 -6.71 8.15
CA GLY A 62 -2.33 -7.72 8.79
C GLY A 62 -2.87 -8.10 10.16
N GLN A 63 -2.42 -9.24 10.68
CA GLN A 63 -2.81 -9.77 11.98
C GLN A 63 -2.40 -8.83 13.13
N SER A 64 -3.10 -8.94 14.27
CA SER A 64 -2.63 -8.28 15.49
C SER A 64 -1.19 -8.69 15.77
N SER A 65 -0.35 -7.73 16.15
CA SER A 65 1.10 -7.93 16.36
C SER A 65 1.95 -8.19 15.12
N SER A 66 1.43 -8.04 13.90
CA SER A 66 2.24 -8.12 12.67
C SER A 66 3.16 -6.90 12.44
N GLY A 67 3.16 -5.91 13.33
CA GLY A 67 4.04 -4.75 13.23
C GLY A 67 3.49 -3.55 12.41
N LYS A 68 2.24 -3.59 11.92
CA LYS A 68 1.61 -2.50 11.15
C LYS A 68 1.83 -1.10 11.75
N SER A 69 1.37 -0.91 12.98
CA SER A 69 1.46 0.40 13.65
C SER A 69 2.92 0.79 13.87
N TYR A 70 3.78 -0.16 14.26
CA TYR A 70 5.21 0.10 14.42
C TYR A 70 5.84 0.60 13.12
N LEU A 71 5.55 -0.05 11.99
CA LEU A 71 6.09 0.33 10.70
C LEU A 71 5.59 1.71 10.26
N ILE A 72 4.27 1.95 10.33
CA ILE A 72 3.65 3.24 10.02
C ILE A 72 4.28 4.33 10.89
N ASP A 73 4.38 4.10 12.21
CA ASP A 73 4.91 5.08 13.15
C ASP A 73 6.37 5.41 12.85
N LYS A 74 7.19 4.39 12.53
CA LYS A 74 8.59 4.57 12.18
C LYS A 74 8.77 5.37 10.90
N VAL A 75 8.07 5.03 9.83
CA VAL A 75 8.15 5.78 8.57
C VAL A 75 7.64 7.21 8.76
N ALA A 76 6.51 7.40 9.44
CA ALA A 76 5.96 8.72 9.72
C ALA A 76 6.88 9.59 10.60
N SER A 77 7.64 9.00 11.52
CA SER A 77 8.63 9.74 12.32
C SER A 77 9.75 10.36 11.48
N MET A 78 10.02 9.82 10.29
CA MET A 78 11.00 10.36 9.33
C MET A 78 10.49 11.61 8.60
N PHE A 79 9.23 12.01 8.80
CA PHE A 79 8.65 13.25 8.29
C PHE A 79 8.66 14.32 9.39
N PRO A 80 8.82 15.59 9.04
CA PRO A 80 8.88 16.66 10.01
C PRO A 80 7.50 16.83 10.68
N ALA A 81 7.47 17.19 11.97
CA ALA A 81 6.24 17.21 12.77
C ALA A 81 5.15 18.11 12.18
N GLU A 82 5.52 19.20 11.51
CA GLU A 82 4.62 20.11 10.82
C GLU A 82 3.93 19.49 9.58
N SER A 83 4.44 18.38 9.06
CA SER A 83 3.92 17.64 7.91
C SER A 83 3.07 16.43 8.30
N VAL A 84 3.01 16.04 9.57
CA VAL A 84 2.30 14.83 10.04
C VAL A 84 1.18 15.20 11.01
N VAL A 85 0.03 14.57 10.85
CA VAL A 85 -1.10 14.67 11.79
C VAL A 85 -1.39 13.29 12.34
N TRP A 86 -1.09 13.09 13.63
CA TRP A 86 -1.39 11.86 14.34
C TRP A 86 -2.86 11.86 14.79
N ALA A 87 -3.65 10.96 14.24
CA ALA A 87 -5.09 10.83 14.47
C ALA A 87 -5.42 9.41 14.97
N THR A 88 -4.84 9.01 16.10
CA THR A 88 -5.01 7.66 16.68
C THR A 88 -6.48 7.28 16.85
N THR A 89 -7.32 8.26 17.20
CA THR A 89 -8.78 8.16 17.14
C THR A 89 -9.30 9.37 16.37
N MET A 90 -10.09 9.13 15.33
CA MET A 90 -10.72 10.19 14.56
C MET A 90 -12.23 9.99 14.57
N THR A 91 -12.96 10.96 15.13
CA THR A 91 -14.42 10.98 14.99
C THR A 91 -14.78 11.54 13.61
N PRO A 92 -15.97 11.21 13.08
CA PRO A 92 -16.38 11.63 11.73
C PRO A 92 -16.48 13.16 11.61
N GLN A 93 -16.74 13.82 12.74
CA GLN A 93 -16.84 15.28 12.85
C GLN A 93 -15.50 15.97 13.08
N ALA A 94 -14.47 15.25 13.55
CA ALA A 94 -13.19 15.86 13.92
C ALA A 94 -12.54 16.62 12.76
N LEU A 95 -12.67 16.10 11.53
CA LEU A 95 -12.12 16.74 10.33
C LEU A 95 -12.76 18.11 10.04
N PHE A 96 -14.06 18.29 10.31
CA PHE A 96 -14.75 19.58 10.13
C PHE A 96 -14.38 20.60 11.22
N HIS A 97 -13.92 20.14 12.38
CA HIS A 97 -13.56 21.01 13.50
C HIS A 97 -12.05 21.26 13.62
N ALA A 98 -11.26 20.71 12.69
CA ALA A 98 -9.85 21.05 12.58
C ALA A 98 -9.68 22.54 12.29
N LYS A 99 -8.54 23.11 12.69
CA LYS A 99 -8.23 24.50 12.34
C LYS A 99 -8.15 24.60 10.80
N PRO A 100 -8.77 25.62 10.17
CA PRO A 100 -8.67 25.79 8.72
C PRO A 100 -7.21 25.79 8.25
N GLY A 101 -6.91 25.01 7.21
CA GLY A 101 -5.55 24.85 6.68
C GLY A 101 -4.63 23.93 7.47
N SER A 102 -5.02 23.43 8.65
CA SER A 102 -4.15 22.58 9.45
C SER A 102 -3.97 21.16 8.91
N LEU A 103 -4.70 20.78 7.87
CA LEU A 103 -4.61 19.48 7.21
C LEU A 103 -3.94 19.57 5.83
N SER A 104 -3.97 20.74 5.18
CA SER A 104 -3.45 20.93 3.82
C SER A 104 -1.99 20.52 3.70
N HIS A 105 -1.71 19.64 2.73
CA HIS A 105 -0.40 19.08 2.44
C HIS A 105 0.26 18.38 3.62
N ARG A 106 -0.55 17.73 4.47
CA ARG A 106 -0.06 16.89 5.57
C ARG A 106 -0.39 15.42 5.34
N TRP A 107 0.40 14.57 5.97
CA TRP A 107 0.13 13.14 6.06
C TRP A 107 -0.64 12.86 7.34
N VAL A 108 -1.91 12.47 7.19
CA VAL A 108 -2.76 12.05 8.30
C VAL A 108 -2.49 10.57 8.57
N VAL A 109 -1.96 10.28 9.76
CA VAL A 109 -1.65 8.94 10.24
C VAL A 109 -2.71 8.56 11.26
N ALA A 110 -3.70 7.78 10.81
CA ALA A 110 -4.78 7.31 11.65
C ALA A 110 -4.45 5.99 12.35
N GLY A 111 -5.11 5.74 13.49
CA GLY A 111 -4.93 4.53 14.27
C GLY A 111 -5.49 3.26 13.62
N GLU A 112 -5.59 2.18 14.40
CA GLU A 112 -6.22 0.96 13.92
C GLU A 112 -7.74 1.16 13.81
N ARG A 113 -8.27 0.88 12.62
CA ARG A 113 -9.70 0.90 12.35
C ARG A 113 -10.43 -0.12 13.24
N SER A 114 -11.47 0.33 13.94
CA SER A 114 -12.35 -0.51 14.76
C SER A 114 -13.07 -1.58 13.91
N ARG A 115 -13.25 -2.78 14.48
CA ARG A 115 -13.88 -3.96 13.84
C ARG A 115 -15.42 -3.92 13.82
N VAL A 116 -16.04 -2.82 14.22
CA VAL A 116 -17.50 -2.74 14.33
C VAL A 116 -18.10 -2.55 12.94
N ASP A 117 -18.77 -3.59 12.45
CA ASP A 117 -19.54 -3.59 11.20
C ASP A 117 -20.98 -3.13 11.49
N ASN A 118 -21.20 -1.82 11.59
CA ASN A 118 -22.54 -1.24 11.70
C ASN A 118 -22.70 -0.03 10.75
N ASP A 119 -23.94 0.38 10.50
CA ASP A 119 -24.27 1.53 9.63
C ASP A 119 -23.61 2.84 10.08
N ASP A 120 -23.27 2.96 11.38
CA ASP A 120 -22.52 4.09 11.92
C ASP A 120 -21.12 4.24 11.28
N ARG A 121 -20.53 3.16 10.76
CA ARG A 121 -19.21 3.17 10.11
C ARG A 121 -19.21 3.85 8.74
N ALA A 122 -20.28 3.72 7.96
CA ALA A 122 -20.39 4.39 6.67
C ALA A 122 -20.44 5.91 6.87
N GLU A 123 -21.23 6.37 7.84
CA GLU A 123 -21.23 7.79 8.20
C GLU A 123 -19.87 8.19 8.80
N ALA A 124 -19.17 7.25 9.46
CA ALA A 124 -17.93 7.58 10.15
C ALA A 124 -16.75 7.95 9.25
N THR A 125 -16.60 7.29 8.10
CA THR A 125 -15.52 7.58 7.14
C THR A 125 -15.97 8.51 6.02
N ARG A 126 -17.23 8.94 5.97
CA ARG A 126 -17.77 9.78 4.88
C ARG A 126 -16.98 11.06 4.66
N ALA A 127 -16.67 11.78 5.74
CA ALA A 127 -15.86 12.99 5.68
C ALA A 127 -14.44 12.69 5.17
N LEU A 128 -13.85 11.58 5.58
CA LEU A 128 -12.53 11.18 5.06
C LEU A 128 -12.60 10.84 3.57
N ARG A 129 -13.59 10.06 3.13
CA ARG A 129 -13.79 9.70 1.72
C ARG A 129 -13.95 10.92 0.82
N GLU A 130 -14.68 11.93 1.28
CA GLU A 130 -14.83 13.21 0.57
C GLU A 130 -13.51 13.97 0.52
N MET A 131 -12.76 14.02 1.64
CA MET A 131 -11.44 14.68 1.68
C MET A 131 -10.46 14.03 0.70
N LEU A 132 -10.44 12.69 0.62
CA LEU A 132 -9.57 11.93 -0.29
C LEU A 132 -9.98 12.08 -1.76
N ALA A 133 -11.28 12.25 -2.05
CA ALA A 133 -11.78 12.37 -3.41
C ALA A 133 -11.72 13.81 -3.96
N ALA A 134 -12.19 14.78 -3.17
CA ALA A 134 -12.35 16.17 -3.58
C ALA A 134 -11.19 17.08 -3.12
N GLY A 135 -10.33 16.62 -2.20
CA GLY A 135 -9.23 17.41 -1.66
C GLY A 135 -9.68 18.56 -0.73
N ARG A 136 -10.96 18.59 -0.34
CA ARG A 136 -11.54 19.59 0.56
C ARG A 136 -12.82 19.05 1.19
N LEU A 137 -13.23 19.64 2.31
CA LEU A 137 -14.54 19.42 2.92
C LEU A 137 -15.32 20.72 2.98
N SER A 138 -16.63 20.61 2.76
CA SER A 138 -17.58 21.69 2.97
C SER A 138 -18.80 21.13 3.70
N LYS A 139 -19.20 21.79 4.80
CA LYS A 139 -20.38 21.42 5.58
C LYS A 139 -21.14 22.66 5.96
N MET A 140 -22.44 22.69 5.63
CA MET A 140 -23.36 23.71 6.11
C MET A 140 -24.04 23.21 7.38
N MET A 141 -24.00 23.99 8.45
CA MET A 141 -24.71 23.65 9.68
C MET A 141 -25.22 24.88 10.43
N PRO A 142 -26.37 24.77 11.11
CA PRO A 142 -26.88 25.84 11.95
C PRO A 142 -25.96 26.05 13.15
N MET A 143 -25.53 27.29 13.39
CA MET A 143 -24.77 27.70 14.56
C MET A 143 -25.46 28.88 15.22
N LYS A 144 -25.39 28.92 16.56
CA LYS A 144 -25.88 30.06 17.33
C LYS A 144 -24.81 31.14 17.37
N VAL A 145 -24.98 32.21 16.60
CA VAL A 145 -24.07 33.36 16.55
C VAL A 145 -24.82 34.57 17.06
N GLY A 146 -24.36 35.17 18.15
CA GLY A 146 -25.02 36.35 18.74
C GLY A 146 -26.45 36.12 19.25
N GLY A 147 -26.86 34.86 19.47
CA GLY A 147 -28.20 34.51 19.96
C GLY A 147 -29.16 34.01 18.88
N GLU A 148 -28.88 34.29 17.61
CA GLU A 148 -29.66 33.84 16.46
C GLU A 148 -29.09 32.56 15.84
N ILE A 149 -29.97 31.72 15.27
CA ILE A 149 -29.56 30.53 14.54
C ILE A 149 -29.27 30.96 13.10
N VAL A 150 -27.99 30.91 12.71
CA VAL A 150 -27.53 31.22 11.36
C VAL A 150 -26.88 29.97 10.78
N THR A 151 -27.16 29.66 9.52
CA THR A 151 -26.45 28.60 8.82
C THR A 151 -25.05 29.06 8.45
N VAL A 152 -24.04 28.38 8.97
CA VAL A 152 -22.64 28.66 8.70
C VAL A 152 -22.07 27.57 7.81
N THR A 153 -21.26 27.96 6.83
CA THR A 153 -20.48 27.03 6.01
C THR A 153 -19.10 26.86 6.63
N ILE A 154 -18.77 25.62 6.98
CA ILE A 154 -17.45 25.19 7.45
C ILE A 154 -16.71 24.61 6.25
N GLU A 155 -15.58 25.22 5.89
CA GLU A 155 -14.70 24.72 4.85
C GLU A 155 -13.38 24.25 5.46
N GLN A 156 -13.00 23.02 5.14
CA GLN A 156 -11.71 22.47 5.52
C GLN A 156 -10.90 22.18 4.25
N PRO A 157 -9.86 22.98 3.93
CA PRO A 157 -9.02 22.72 2.78
C PRO A 157 -8.12 21.50 3.05
N GLY A 158 -7.94 20.68 2.00
CA GLY A 158 -6.87 19.70 1.88
C GLY A 158 -5.80 20.19 0.88
N PRO A 159 -5.23 19.31 0.04
CA PRO A 159 -5.39 17.85 0.07
C PRO A 159 -4.61 17.23 1.24
N ILE A 160 -4.86 15.95 1.54
CA ILE A 160 -4.11 15.17 2.54
C ILE A 160 -3.56 13.90 1.92
N ALA A 161 -2.36 13.48 2.33
CA ALA A 161 -1.99 12.06 2.25
C ALA A 161 -2.58 11.34 3.46
N PHE A 162 -2.85 10.04 3.34
CA PHE A 162 -3.52 9.30 4.42
C PHE A 162 -2.98 7.88 4.59
N VAL A 163 -2.87 7.44 5.84
CA VAL A 163 -2.67 6.03 6.14
C VAL A 163 -3.47 5.64 7.38
N GLU A 164 -4.04 4.43 7.36
CA GLU A 164 -4.56 3.76 8.54
C GLU A 164 -4.16 2.30 8.54
N SER A 165 -4.40 1.61 9.67
CA SER A 165 -4.20 0.17 9.76
C SER A 165 -5.49 -0.55 10.09
N THR A 166 -5.59 -1.83 9.73
CA THR A 166 -6.71 -2.68 10.14
C THR A 166 -6.28 -4.12 10.33
N THR A 167 -6.95 -4.80 11.26
CA THR A 167 -6.86 -6.25 11.43
C THR A 167 -8.00 -6.99 10.71
N SER A 168 -8.94 -6.26 10.09
CA SER A 168 -10.03 -6.84 9.33
C SER A 168 -9.55 -7.32 7.96
N ALA A 169 -9.93 -8.54 7.60
CA ALA A 169 -9.75 -9.06 6.24
C ALA A 169 -10.67 -8.37 5.23
N ARG A 170 -11.79 -7.78 5.69
CA ARG A 170 -12.76 -7.08 4.84
C ARG A 170 -12.74 -5.59 5.13
N VAL A 171 -12.44 -4.81 4.10
CA VAL A 171 -12.55 -3.36 4.10
C VAL A 171 -13.77 -2.98 3.28
N PHE A 172 -14.42 -1.87 3.68
CA PHE A 172 -15.60 -1.39 2.95
C PHE A 172 -15.16 -0.94 1.56
N GLU A 173 -15.87 -1.37 0.52
CA GLU A 173 -15.44 -1.15 -0.87
C GLU A 173 -15.20 0.32 -1.17
N GLU A 174 -16.02 1.22 -0.66
CA GLU A 174 -15.81 2.65 -0.92
C GLU A 174 -14.52 3.22 -0.32
N ASP A 175 -14.03 2.66 0.79
CA ASP A 175 -12.74 3.05 1.37
C ASP A 175 -11.60 2.40 0.56
N ALA A 176 -11.73 1.12 0.21
CA ALA A 176 -10.77 0.40 -0.64
C ALA A 176 -10.61 1.05 -2.03
N ASN A 177 -11.66 1.69 -2.54
CA ASN A 177 -11.64 2.39 -3.82
C ASN A 177 -10.76 3.64 -3.83
N ARG A 178 -10.43 4.18 -2.65
CA ARG A 178 -9.68 5.44 -2.48
C ARG A 178 -8.31 5.23 -1.84
N CYS A 179 -8.01 4.01 -1.42
CA CYS A 179 -6.78 3.67 -0.71
C CYS A 179 -6.07 2.50 -1.39
N ILE A 180 -4.73 2.56 -1.42
CA ILE A 180 -3.91 1.40 -1.78
C ILE A 180 -3.98 0.38 -0.65
N MET A 181 -4.32 -0.85 -0.99
CA MET A 181 -4.42 -1.97 -0.03
C MET A 181 -3.05 -2.63 0.15
N LEU A 182 -2.42 -2.35 1.29
CA LEU A 182 -1.10 -2.84 1.65
C LEU A 182 -1.22 -3.94 2.71
N SER A 183 -0.26 -4.87 2.72
CA SER A 183 -0.20 -5.96 3.70
C SER A 183 1.19 -6.03 4.33
N THR A 184 1.29 -6.32 5.62
CA THR A 184 2.57 -6.65 6.28
C THR A 184 3.06 -8.04 5.89
N ASP A 185 4.38 -8.25 5.88
CA ASP A 185 4.95 -9.57 5.63
C ASP A 185 4.86 -10.46 6.87
N GLU A 186 3.94 -11.43 6.82
CA GLU A 186 3.68 -12.40 7.89
C GLU A 186 4.44 -13.72 7.69
N ARG A 187 5.42 -13.78 6.77
CA ARG A 187 6.21 -14.99 6.52
C ARG A 187 7.12 -15.31 7.71
N ARG A 188 7.43 -16.60 7.86
CA ARG A 188 8.37 -17.10 8.88
C ARG A 188 9.76 -16.44 8.72
N SER A 189 10.26 -16.35 7.49
CA SER A 189 11.54 -15.69 7.18
C SER A 189 11.59 -14.26 7.70
N GLN A 190 10.47 -13.53 7.60
CA GLN A 190 10.37 -12.18 8.09
C GLN A 190 10.38 -12.11 9.62
N THR A 191 9.62 -13.01 10.27
CA THR A 191 9.65 -13.14 11.73
C THR A 191 11.07 -13.45 12.24
N GLU A 192 11.80 -14.35 11.58
CA GLU A 192 13.19 -14.68 11.92
C GLU A 192 14.13 -13.49 11.76
N THR A 193 13.93 -12.67 10.72
CA THR A 193 14.70 -11.44 10.48
C THR A 193 14.50 -10.43 11.62
N ILE A 194 13.24 -10.19 12.02
CA ILE A 194 12.89 -9.32 13.14
C ILE A 194 13.55 -9.82 14.44
N LEU A 195 13.41 -11.11 14.76
CA LEU A 195 13.98 -11.70 15.98
C LEU A 195 15.51 -11.57 16.05
N LYS A 196 16.21 -11.89 14.94
CA LYS A 196 17.67 -11.73 14.84
C LYS A 196 18.09 -10.28 15.04
N ARG A 197 17.33 -9.33 14.49
CA ARG A 197 17.63 -7.91 14.61
C ARG A 197 17.43 -7.41 16.04
N LEU A 198 16.31 -7.76 16.68
CA LEU A 198 16.05 -7.44 18.09
C LEU A 198 17.15 -8.01 19.01
N ALA A 199 17.58 -9.26 18.79
CA ALA A 199 18.69 -9.87 19.52
C ALA A 199 20.03 -9.13 19.31
N THR A 200 20.28 -8.65 18.08
CA THR A 200 21.49 -7.87 17.75
C THR A 200 21.53 -6.56 18.53
N TYR A 201 20.40 -5.85 18.63
CA TYR A 201 20.30 -4.64 19.46
C TYR A 201 20.42 -4.95 20.96
N ALA A 202 19.69 -5.97 21.45
CA ALA A 202 19.72 -6.34 22.87
C ALA A 202 21.11 -6.81 23.33
N SER A 203 21.90 -7.42 22.44
CA SER A 203 23.28 -7.84 22.71
C SER A 203 24.31 -6.69 22.61
N GLY A 204 23.88 -5.46 22.33
CA GLY A 204 24.77 -4.29 22.19
C GLY A 204 25.63 -4.28 20.94
N LYS A 205 25.45 -5.25 20.03
CA LYS A 205 26.16 -5.33 18.75
C LYS A 205 25.57 -4.38 17.70
N GLY A 206 24.27 -4.08 17.81
CA GLY A 206 23.59 -3.09 16.99
C GLY A 206 23.67 -1.70 17.62
N ARG A 207 23.92 -0.66 16.80
CA ARG A 207 23.79 0.76 17.19
C ARG A 207 22.52 1.33 16.59
N SER A 208 21.74 2.07 17.39
CA SER A 208 20.58 2.81 16.90
C SER A 208 21.06 4.13 16.30
N GLU A 209 21.06 4.23 14.97
CA GLU A 209 21.24 5.51 14.28
C GLU A 209 19.92 6.29 14.13
N GLY A 210 18.85 5.79 14.75
CA GLY A 210 17.48 6.26 14.58
C GLY A 210 17.32 7.77 14.67
N PRO A 211 17.76 8.46 15.75
CA PRO A 211 17.60 9.90 15.86
C PRO A 211 18.30 10.68 14.74
N ARG A 212 19.49 10.25 14.33
CA ARG A 212 20.27 10.91 13.27
C ARG A 212 19.65 10.68 11.89
N VAL A 213 19.24 9.45 11.60
CA VAL A 213 18.51 9.09 10.37
C VAL A 213 17.21 9.88 10.29
N VAL A 214 16.42 9.89 11.37
CA VAL A 214 15.16 10.63 11.45
C VAL A 214 15.39 12.12 11.19
N ALA A 215 16.37 12.75 11.86
CA ALA A 215 16.67 14.17 11.66
C ALA A 215 17.07 14.50 10.21
N LEU A 216 17.87 13.64 9.57
CA LEU A 216 18.25 13.79 8.17
C LEU A 216 17.04 13.73 7.23
N HIS A 217 16.16 12.73 7.39
CA HIS A 217 15.00 12.58 6.53
C HIS A 217 13.93 13.65 6.79
N GLN A 218 13.76 14.10 8.03
CA GLN A 218 12.92 15.25 8.34
C GLN A 218 13.43 16.51 7.62
N THR A 219 14.74 16.70 7.58
CA THR A 219 15.38 17.80 6.85
C THR A 219 15.16 17.67 5.35
N LEU A 220 15.41 16.48 4.78
CA LEU A 220 15.14 16.18 3.37
C LEU A 220 13.69 16.50 2.99
N GLN A 221 12.73 16.06 3.81
CA GLN A 221 11.31 16.28 3.58
C GLN A 221 10.88 17.75 3.72
N ARG A 222 11.63 18.59 4.44
CA ARG A 222 11.45 20.05 4.47
C ARG A 222 11.97 20.74 3.22
N LEU A 223 13.02 20.18 2.60
CA LEU A 223 13.65 20.73 1.39
C LEU A 223 12.91 20.38 0.10
N LEU A 224 11.97 19.44 0.14
CA LEU A 224 11.10 19.12 -0.99
C LEU A 224 10.11 20.27 -1.24
N GLU A 225 10.07 20.75 -2.47
CA GLU A 225 9.14 21.79 -2.92
C GLU A 225 7.95 21.15 -3.64
N ARG A 226 6.79 21.82 -3.59
CA ARG A 226 5.62 21.43 -4.40
C ARG A 226 5.89 21.78 -5.85
N ARG A 227 5.91 20.78 -6.72
CA ARG A 227 6.12 20.91 -8.17
C ARG A 227 5.07 20.12 -8.91
N GLU A 228 4.63 20.64 -10.05
CA GLU A 228 3.84 19.87 -10.99
C GLU A 228 4.71 18.85 -11.71
N ILE A 229 4.14 17.68 -12.03
CA ILE A 229 4.85 16.58 -12.68
C ILE A 229 4.08 16.15 -13.93
N VAL A 230 4.82 16.06 -15.05
CA VAL A 230 4.37 15.47 -16.31
C VAL A 230 4.91 14.06 -16.42
N ILE A 231 4.08 13.12 -16.87
CA ILE A 231 4.48 11.74 -17.18
C ILE A 231 4.41 11.58 -18.71
N PRO A 232 5.53 11.69 -19.44
CA PRO A 232 5.51 11.67 -20.92
C PRO A 232 4.97 10.39 -21.51
N PHE A 233 5.06 9.28 -20.76
CA PHE A 233 4.65 7.95 -21.17
C PHE A 233 3.27 7.55 -20.61
N ALA A 234 2.48 8.50 -20.07
CA ALA A 234 1.16 8.20 -19.49
C ALA A 234 0.15 7.68 -20.52
N GLU A 235 0.13 8.23 -21.74
CA GLU A 235 -0.75 7.77 -22.81
C GLU A 235 -0.38 6.33 -23.22
N ARG A 236 0.91 6.05 -23.40
CA ARG A 236 1.41 4.70 -23.68
C ARG A 236 1.05 3.71 -22.57
N LEU A 237 1.15 4.12 -21.31
CA LEU A 237 0.70 3.30 -20.18
C LEU A 237 -0.80 3.01 -20.26
N ALA A 238 -1.62 4.00 -20.63
CA ALA A 238 -3.06 3.80 -20.77
C ALA A 238 -3.40 2.79 -21.89
N ASP A 239 -2.73 2.88 -23.04
CA ASP A 239 -2.88 1.93 -24.15
C ASP A 239 -2.56 0.49 -23.70
N LEU A 240 -1.45 0.31 -22.97
CA LEU A 240 -1.05 -1.01 -22.47
C LEU A 240 -1.96 -1.52 -21.35
N PHE A 241 -2.57 -0.61 -20.59
CA PHE A 241 -3.56 -0.94 -19.55
C PHE A 241 -4.93 -1.35 -20.12
N GLU A 242 -5.19 -1.11 -21.41
CA GLU A 242 -6.48 -1.36 -22.05
C GLU A 242 -6.90 -2.84 -21.98
N VAL A 243 -5.94 -3.76 -21.89
CA VAL A 243 -6.19 -5.20 -21.68
C VAL A 243 -7.04 -5.45 -20.42
N PHE A 244 -6.97 -4.56 -19.43
CA PHE A 244 -7.74 -4.64 -18.20
C PHE A 244 -9.00 -3.75 -18.20
N ALA A 245 -9.36 -3.10 -19.32
CA ALA A 245 -10.43 -2.09 -19.37
C ALA A 245 -11.83 -2.65 -19.06
N GLU A 246 -12.05 -3.96 -19.21
CA GLU A 246 -13.30 -4.63 -18.80
C GLU A 246 -13.50 -4.60 -17.28
N ARG A 247 -12.43 -4.34 -16.52
CA ARG A 247 -12.46 -4.25 -15.06
C ARG A 247 -12.64 -2.81 -14.63
N VAL A 248 -13.76 -2.53 -13.97
CA VAL A 248 -14.08 -1.18 -13.48
C VAL A 248 -13.04 -0.72 -12.44
N GLU A 249 -12.40 -1.65 -11.76
CA GLU A 249 -11.31 -1.46 -10.81
C GLU A 249 -10.09 -0.75 -11.42
N CYS A 250 -9.86 -0.87 -12.73
CA CYS A 250 -8.78 -0.19 -13.44
C CYS A 250 -8.92 1.33 -13.41
N ARG A 251 -10.16 1.85 -13.36
CA ARG A 251 -10.42 3.28 -13.19
C ARG A 251 -9.89 3.83 -11.86
N ARG A 252 -9.67 2.94 -10.88
CA ARG A 252 -9.11 3.26 -9.56
C ARG A 252 -7.60 3.00 -9.52
N ALA A 253 -7.18 1.87 -10.07
CA ALA A 253 -5.78 1.46 -10.13
C ALA A 253 -4.89 2.43 -10.93
N PHE A 254 -5.36 2.87 -12.10
CA PHE A 254 -4.56 3.68 -13.00
C PHE A 254 -4.20 5.05 -12.41
N PRO A 255 -5.14 5.82 -11.79
CA PRO A 255 -4.76 7.02 -11.05
C PRO A 255 -3.77 6.78 -9.92
N MET A 256 -3.88 5.66 -9.19
CA MET A 256 -2.92 5.33 -8.12
C MET A 256 -1.51 5.09 -8.67
N LEU A 257 -1.41 4.40 -9.83
CA LEU A 257 -0.15 4.21 -10.55
C LEU A 257 0.47 5.56 -10.95
N LEU A 258 -0.31 6.42 -11.61
CA LEU A 258 0.16 7.75 -12.02
C LEU A 258 0.61 8.58 -10.81
N SER A 259 -0.18 8.60 -9.73
CA SER A 259 0.18 9.32 -8.50
C SER A 259 1.45 8.78 -7.84
N LEU A 260 1.72 7.47 -7.91
CA LEU A 260 2.96 6.89 -7.37
C LEU A 260 4.18 7.24 -8.23
N ILE A 261 4.03 7.23 -9.56
CA ILE A 261 5.07 7.73 -10.49
C ILE A 261 5.36 9.20 -10.17
N GLN A 262 4.33 10.02 -9.97
CA GLN A 262 4.49 11.43 -9.60
C GLN A 262 5.18 11.60 -8.24
N ALA A 263 4.84 10.77 -7.25
CA ALA A 263 5.49 10.81 -5.93
C ALA A 263 6.97 10.44 -6.01
N SER A 264 7.33 9.45 -6.85
CA SER A 264 8.73 9.13 -7.14
C SER A 264 9.44 10.30 -7.84
N ALA A 265 8.86 10.86 -8.90
CA ALA A 265 9.47 11.97 -9.63
C ALA A 265 9.65 13.22 -8.73
N LEU A 266 8.70 13.48 -7.84
CA LEU A 266 8.76 14.55 -6.85
C LEU A 266 9.89 14.34 -5.82
N LEU A 267 10.10 13.10 -5.36
CA LEU A 267 11.22 12.76 -4.48
C LEU A 267 12.56 13.01 -5.20
N HIS A 268 12.61 12.75 -6.51
CA HIS A 268 13.76 13.00 -7.38
C HIS A 268 13.81 14.43 -7.96
N GLN A 269 13.09 15.41 -7.40
CA GLN A 269 12.95 16.75 -8.00
C GLN A 269 14.27 17.52 -8.25
N ARG A 270 15.36 17.15 -7.56
CA ARG A 270 16.71 17.75 -7.80
C ARG A 270 17.48 17.06 -8.93
N GLN A 271 16.93 15.99 -9.50
CA GLN A 271 17.54 15.14 -10.53
C GLN A 271 16.75 15.17 -11.84
N ARG A 272 15.43 15.40 -11.76
CA ARG A 272 14.55 15.43 -12.93
C ARG A 272 14.70 16.73 -13.71
N GLN A 273 14.63 16.58 -15.03
CA GLN A 273 14.53 17.71 -15.94
C GLN A 273 13.16 18.38 -15.82
N THR A 274 13.09 19.63 -16.24
CA THR A 274 11.84 20.38 -16.37
C THR A 274 11.48 20.59 -17.82
N ASP A 275 10.19 20.60 -18.12
CA ASP A 275 9.71 21.07 -19.43
C ASP A 275 9.76 22.60 -19.55
N THR A 276 9.23 23.13 -20.66
CA THR A 276 9.18 24.58 -20.92
C THR A 276 8.29 25.36 -19.94
N ASP A 277 7.34 24.67 -19.29
CA ASP A 277 6.41 25.25 -18.32
C ASP A 277 6.95 25.13 -16.88
N GLY A 278 8.15 24.58 -16.69
CA GLY A 278 8.79 24.40 -15.39
C GLY A 278 8.27 23.19 -14.60
N ARG A 279 7.53 22.28 -15.24
CA ARG A 279 7.02 21.05 -14.62
C ARG A 279 8.09 19.97 -14.67
N LEU A 280 8.22 19.18 -13.60
CA LEU A 280 9.16 18.06 -13.57
C LEU A 280 8.72 16.97 -14.53
N ILE A 281 9.66 16.39 -15.26
CA ILE A 281 9.41 15.29 -16.19
C ILE A 281 9.74 13.97 -15.48
N ALA A 282 8.76 13.08 -15.34
CA ALA A 282 8.98 11.74 -14.80
C ALA A 282 9.82 10.90 -15.78
N GLU A 283 10.72 10.09 -15.23
CA GLU A 283 11.64 9.23 -15.97
C GLU A 283 11.25 7.75 -15.86
N PRO A 284 11.79 6.86 -16.72
CA PRO A 284 11.54 5.42 -16.62
C PRO A 284 11.80 4.82 -15.23
N ALA A 285 12.79 5.34 -14.50
CA ALA A 285 13.08 4.91 -13.14
C ALA A 285 11.90 5.13 -12.18
N ASP A 286 11.11 6.19 -12.37
CA ASP A 286 9.92 6.46 -11.56
C ASP A 286 8.82 5.42 -11.79
N TYR A 287 8.67 4.97 -13.06
CA TYR A 287 7.78 3.86 -13.38
C TYR A 287 8.28 2.55 -12.78
N ALA A 288 9.59 2.25 -12.86
CA ALA A 288 10.14 1.04 -12.28
C ALA A 288 9.89 0.94 -10.77
N ILE A 289 10.06 2.04 -10.04
CA ILE A 289 9.76 2.11 -8.60
C ILE A 289 8.26 1.91 -8.36
N ALA A 290 7.41 2.61 -9.12
CA ALA A 290 5.97 2.49 -8.96
C ALA A 290 5.49 1.05 -9.25
N ALA A 291 5.99 0.44 -10.33
CA ALA A 291 5.64 -0.92 -10.73
C ALA A 291 6.07 -1.94 -9.67
N ARG A 292 7.30 -1.85 -9.16
CA ARG A 292 7.81 -2.71 -8.08
C ARG A 292 6.89 -2.69 -6.86
N LEU A 293 6.44 -1.50 -6.47
CA LEU A 293 5.67 -1.32 -5.22
C LEU A 293 4.16 -1.58 -5.40
N LEU A 294 3.60 -1.31 -6.58
CA LEU A 294 2.15 -1.45 -6.84
C LEU A 294 1.74 -2.80 -7.40
N ALA A 295 2.64 -3.58 -8.01
CA ALA A 295 2.29 -4.85 -8.65
C ALA A 295 1.47 -5.77 -7.73
N SER A 296 1.98 -6.05 -6.53
CA SER A 296 1.31 -6.91 -5.54
C SER A 296 -0.01 -6.31 -5.00
N PRO A 297 -0.06 -5.04 -4.54
CA PRO A 297 -1.32 -4.38 -4.16
C PRO A 297 -2.39 -4.34 -5.27
N LEU A 298 -1.99 -4.08 -6.51
CA LEU A 298 -2.91 -4.02 -7.65
C LEU A 298 -3.41 -5.40 -8.03
N ALA A 299 -2.55 -6.41 -8.05
CA ALA A 299 -2.95 -7.78 -8.31
C ALA A 299 -4.01 -8.28 -7.32
N ARG A 300 -3.90 -7.91 -6.03
CA ARG A 300 -4.96 -8.20 -5.04
C ARG A 300 -6.26 -7.45 -5.35
N THR A 301 -6.16 -6.19 -5.75
CA THR A 301 -7.33 -5.32 -6.03
C THR A 301 -8.07 -5.73 -7.30
N LEU A 302 -7.34 -6.18 -8.33
CA LEU A 302 -7.87 -6.66 -9.60
C LEU A 302 -8.32 -8.12 -9.53
N GLY A 303 -8.15 -8.78 -8.38
CA GLY A 303 -8.50 -10.18 -8.19
C GLY A 303 -7.63 -11.14 -8.99
N GLU A 304 -6.40 -10.77 -9.35
CA GLU A 304 -5.44 -11.65 -10.01
C GLU A 304 -4.60 -12.47 -9.02
N CYS A 305 -4.42 -11.96 -7.80
CA CYS A 305 -3.68 -12.65 -6.75
C CYS A 305 -4.60 -13.31 -5.71
N LEU A 306 -4.11 -14.40 -5.14
CA LEU A 306 -4.66 -14.99 -3.92
C LEU A 306 -4.60 -13.97 -2.78
N SER A 307 -5.60 -14.01 -1.90
CA SER A 307 -5.52 -13.36 -0.60
C SER A 307 -4.35 -13.92 0.22
N ASP A 308 -3.74 -13.12 1.09
CA ASP A 308 -2.60 -13.59 1.92
C ASP A 308 -2.94 -14.85 2.74
N PRO A 309 -4.16 -15.00 3.31
CA PRO A 309 -4.58 -16.25 3.93
C PRO A 309 -4.67 -17.44 2.96
N ALA A 310 -5.17 -17.23 1.74
CA ALA A 310 -5.24 -18.27 0.71
C ALA A 310 -3.85 -18.64 0.18
N ARG A 311 -2.92 -17.68 0.06
CA ARG A 311 -1.52 -17.94 -0.32
C ARG A 311 -0.81 -18.79 0.74
N ARG A 312 -0.95 -18.46 2.02
CA ARG A 312 -0.43 -19.33 3.11
C ARG A 312 -1.10 -20.70 3.16
N PHE A 313 -2.36 -20.78 2.73
CA PHE A 313 -3.03 -22.07 2.60
C PHE A 313 -2.45 -22.87 1.43
N LEU A 314 -2.19 -22.25 0.29
CA LEU A 314 -1.49 -22.86 -0.85
C LEU A 314 -0.09 -23.32 -0.47
N ASP A 315 0.73 -22.49 0.19
CA ASP A 315 2.09 -22.87 0.59
C ASP A 315 2.09 -24.11 1.49
N ARG A 316 1.15 -24.18 2.45
CA ARG A 316 0.98 -25.36 3.31
C ARG A 316 0.43 -26.58 2.55
N LEU A 317 -0.48 -26.35 1.61
CA LEU A 317 -1.02 -27.41 0.75
C LEU A 317 0.09 -28.02 -0.10
N LEU A 318 0.87 -27.20 -0.79
CA LEU A 318 2.00 -27.64 -1.62
C LEU A 318 3.07 -28.35 -0.77
N ALA A 319 3.37 -27.85 0.43
CA ALA A 319 4.29 -28.53 1.33
C ALA A 319 3.83 -29.94 1.75
N GLU A 320 2.52 -30.20 1.84
CA GLU A 320 1.99 -31.54 2.11
C GLU A 320 1.95 -32.41 0.85
N VAL A 321 1.77 -31.80 -0.33
CA VAL A 321 1.84 -32.50 -1.62
C VAL A 321 3.28 -32.95 -1.90
N ASP A 322 4.24 -32.08 -1.67
CA ASP A 322 5.67 -32.28 -1.91
C ASP A 322 6.41 -32.91 -0.71
N ASP A 323 5.68 -33.39 0.31
CA ASP A 323 6.30 -34.00 1.50
C ASP A 323 7.13 -35.22 1.08
N PRO A 324 8.45 -35.25 1.36
CA PRO A 324 9.35 -36.30 0.87
C PRO A 324 9.17 -37.65 1.58
N LEU A 325 8.49 -37.67 2.72
CA LEU A 325 8.27 -38.87 3.54
C LEU A 325 6.84 -39.40 3.41
N ASN A 326 5.85 -38.51 3.24
CA ASN A 326 4.45 -38.86 3.17
C ASN A 326 3.66 -37.87 2.28
N PRO A 327 3.91 -37.87 0.96
CA PRO A 327 3.27 -36.95 0.03
C PRO A 327 1.76 -37.15 -0.01
N MET A 328 1.02 -36.05 -0.12
CA MET A 328 -0.42 -36.11 -0.33
C MET A 328 -0.73 -36.69 -1.71
N GLN A 329 -1.68 -37.62 -1.79
CA GLN A 329 -2.12 -38.16 -3.08
C GLN A 329 -2.89 -37.10 -3.89
N ILE A 330 -2.64 -37.07 -5.19
CA ILE A 330 -3.31 -36.19 -6.16
C ILE A 330 -4.18 -37.06 -7.08
N PRO A 331 -5.44 -36.67 -7.37
CA PRO A 331 -6.15 -35.50 -6.86
C PRO A 331 -6.62 -35.72 -5.41
N PHE A 332 -6.66 -34.64 -4.61
CA PHE A 332 -7.12 -34.66 -3.22
C PHE A 332 -8.50 -34.01 -3.08
N ASN A 333 -9.25 -34.39 -2.05
CA ASN A 333 -10.55 -33.79 -1.72
C ASN A 333 -10.48 -32.90 -0.46
N ALA A 334 -11.54 -32.11 -0.25
CA ALA A 334 -11.60 -31.19 0.89
C ALA A 334 -11.58 -31.90 2.27
N ALA A 335 -11.94 -33.19 2.35
CA ALA A 335 -11.87 -33.93 3.61
C ALA A 335 -10.42 -34.29 3.97
N GLU A 336 -9.63 -34.73 3.00
CA GLU A 336 -8.21 -35.05 3.16
C GLU A 336 -7.40 -33.83 3.60
N ILE A 337 -7.62 -32.69 2.92
CA ILE A 337 -6.92 -31.44 3.25
C ILE A 337 -7.27 -30.96 4.66
N ARG A 338 -8.54 -31.05 5.07
CA ARG A 338 -8.95 -30.71 6.44
C ARG A 338 -8.28 -31.60 7.48
N GLY A 339 -8.14 -32.89 7.19
CA GLY A 339 -7.46 -33.85 8.07
C GLY A 339 -5.97 -33.51 8.23
N ARG A 340 -5.29 -33.21 7.12
CA ARG A 340 -3.86 -32.87 7.09
C ARG A 340 -3.56 -31.51 7.71
N LEU A 341 -4.20 -30.46 7.21
CA LEU A 341 -3.94 -29.07 7.60
C LEU A 341 -4.70 -28.61 8.85
N LYS A 342 -5.53 -29.49 9.45
CA LYS A 342 -6.33 -29.24 10.67
C LYS A 342 -7.17 -27.95 10.59
N GLY A 343 -7.76 -27.68 9.42
CA GLY A 343 -8.56 -26.47 9.16
C GLY A 343 -10.07 -26.67 9.32
N GLY A 344 -10.79 -25.59 9.69
CA GLY A 344 -12.25 -25.58 9.74
C GLY A 344 -12.90 -25.76 8.37
N ARG A 345 -14.07 -26.42 8.30
CA ARG A 345 -14.76 -26.77 7.03
C ARG A 345 -15.02 -25.56 6.13
N SER A 346 -15.58 -24.49 6.67
CA SER A 346 -15.92 -23.29 5.90
C SER A 346 -14.66 -22.61 5.34
N THR A 347 -13.63 -22.48 6.18
CA THR A 347 -12.36 -21.86 5.83
C THR A 347 -11.62 -22.61 4.72
N VAL A 348 -11.48 -23.94 4.86
CA VAL A 348 -10.79 -24.76 3.85
C VAL A 348 -11.55 -24.75 2.52
N ASN A 349 -12.87 -24.88 2.54
CA ASN A 349 -13.66 -24.80 1.30
C ASN A 349 -13.56 -23.42 0.64
N GLY A 350 -13.56 -22.35 1.43
CA GLY A 350 -13.38 -20.99 0.91
C GLY A 350 -12.05 -20.84 0.18
N PHE A 351 -10.95 -21.30 0.77
CA PHE A 351 -9.63 -21.24 0.12
C PHE A 351 -9.53 -22.15 -1.10
N LEU A 352 -10.12 -23.34 -1.09
CA LEU A 352 -10.10 -24.22 -2.28
C LEU A 352 -10.85 -23.59 -3.47
N ILE A 353 -11.98 -22.94 -3.21
CA ILE A 353 -12.73 -22.21 -4.24
C ILE A 353 -11.90 -21.05 -4.78
N GLU A 354 -11.24 -20.29 -3.90
CA GLU A 354 -10.38 -19.17 -4.31
C GLU A 354 -9.18 -19.65 -5.13
N LEU A 355 -8.52 -20.74 -4.73
CA LEU A 355 -7.41 -21.32 -5.48
C LEU A 355 -7.84 -21.85 -6.85
N GLU A 356 -9.03 -22.43 -6.95
CA GLU A 356 -9.62 -22.89 -8.22
C GLU A 356 -9.99 -21.73 -9.14
N ASP A 357 -10.64 -20.69 -8.60
CA ASP A 357 -10.98 -19.47 -9.33
C ASP A 357 -9.72 -18.79 -9.91
N LYS A 358 -8.63 -18.79 -9.15
CA LYS A 358 -7.32 -18.27 -9.58
C LYS A 358 -6.45 -19.30 -10.30
N GLN A 359 -7.02 -20.45 -10.68
CA GLN A 359 -6.35 -21.50 -11.46
C GLN A 359 -5.02 -22.01 -10.84
N PHE A 360 -4.85 -21.92 -9.52
CA PHE A 360 -3.77 -22.62 -8.80
C PHE A 360 -4.12 -24.08 -8.54
N LEU A 361 -5.42 -24.38 -8.55
CA LEU A 361 -5.96 -25.73 -8.50
C LEU A 361 -6.89 -25.96 -9.69
N GLU A 362 -6.78 -27.14 -10.28
CA GLU A 362 -7.73 -27.61 -11.28
C GLU A 362 -8.71 -28.61 -10.68
N PHE A 363 -9.97 -28.49 -11.08
CA PHE A 363 -11.00 -29.44 -10.72
C PHE A 363 -10.82 -30.76 -11.48
N VAL A 364 -10.85 -31.87 -10.75
CA VAL A 364 -10.82 -33.23 -11.31
C VAL A 364 -12.09 -33.97 -10.89
N GLU A 365 -12.87 -34.42 -11.87
CA GLU A 365 -13.97 -35.34 -11.61
C GLU A 365 -13.43 -36.72 -11.24
N VAL A 366 -13.65 -37.12 -9.99
CA VAL A 366 -13.35 -38.48 -9.53
C VAL A 366 -14.60 -39.32 -9.67
N ALA A 367 -14.48 -40.45 -10.38
CA ALA A 367 -15.56 -41.40 -10.54
C ALA A 367 -16.10 -41.82 -9.16
N PRO A 368 -17.43 -41.83 -8.95
CA PRO A 368 -17.98 -42.12 -7.64
C PRO A 368 -17.66 -43.57 -7.25
N SER A 369 -17.10 -43.76 -6.06
CA SER A 369 -16.86 -45.09 -5.47
C SER A 369 -18.14 -45.77 -4.96
N GLY A 370 -19.33 -45.24 -5.31
CA GLY A 370 -20.64 -45.76 -4.91
C GLY A 370 -21.84 -44.98 -5.49
N ARG A 371 -23.05 -45.20 -4.96
CA ARG A 371 -24.28 -44.45 -5.33
C ARG A 371 -24.26 -43.06 -4.69
N GLY A 372 -23.57 -42.10 -5.32
CA GLY A 372 -23.51 -40.71 -4.87
C GLY A 372 -23.07 -39.77 -5.99
N ARG A 373 -23.26 -38.46 -5.79
CA ARG A 373 -22.68 -37.44 -6.69
C ARG A 373 -21.15 -37.57 -6.65
N PRO A 374 -20.46 -37.35 -7.78
CA PRO A 374 -19.00 -37.35 -7.82
C PRO A 374 -18.45 -36.36 -6.79
N SER A 375 -17.45 -36.79 -6.03
CA SER A 375 -16.80 -35.97 -5.01
C SER A 375 -15.88 -34.95 -5.69
N LYS A 376 -15.99 -33.68 -5.29
CA LYS A 376 -15.10 -32.64 -5.79
C LYS A 376 -13.67 -32.91 -5.33
N ALA A 377 -12.74 -33.05 -6.27
CA ALA A 377 -11.31 -33.20 -6.01
C ALA A 377 -10.51 -32.19 -6.82
N TRP A 378 -9.29 -31.91 -6.38
CA TRP A 378 -8.42 -30.89 -6.94
C TRP A 378 -7.01 -31.45 -7.20
N ARG A 379 -6.35 -30.89 -8.21
CA ARG A 379 -4.91 -31.07 -8.45
C ARG A 379 -4.20 -29.71 -8.52
N PRO A 380 -2.97 -29.56 -7.99
CA PRO A 380 -2.15 -28.38 -8.23
C PRO A 380 -1.84 -28.22 -9.72
N THR A 381 -1.80 -26.97 -10.17
CA THR A 381 -1.32 -26.59 -11.51
C THR A 381 0.14 -26.15 -11.47
N ASP A 382 0.78 -26.03 -12.63
CA ASP A 382 2.14 -25.46 -12.75
C ASP A 382 2.16 -23.92 -12.64
N ARG A 383 1.03 -23.26 -12.33
CA ARG A 383 0.93 -21.81 -12.18
C ARG A 383 1.81 -21.34 -11.01
N VAL A 384 2.87 -20.63 -11.33
CA VAL A 384 3.72 -19.92 -10.36
C VAL A 384 3.10 -18.56 -10.05
N VAL A 385 3.32 -18.07 -8.83
CA VAL A 385 2.69 -16.83 -8.37
C VAL A 385 3.40 -15.61 -8.94
N ASP A 386 2.99 -15.14 -10.10
CA ASP A 386 3.52 -13.91 -10.66
C ASP A 386 2.52 -12.77 -10.47
N ALA A 387 2.83 -11.89 -9.50
CA ALA A 387 2.19 -10.59 -9.39
C ALA A 387 2.62 -9.63 -10.52
N GLU A 388 3.56 -10.09 -11.38
CA GLU A 388 4.17 -9.33 -12.47
C GLU A 388 3.20 -9.09 -13.65
N ASP A 389 2.15 -9.89 -13.80
CA ASP A 389 1.24 -9.83 -14.94
C ASP A 389 0.23 -8.67 -14.92
N VAL A 390 0.23 -7.85 -13.87
CA VAL A 390 -0.83 -6.86 -13.64
C VAL A 390 -0.42 -5.43 -14.04
N LEU A 391 0.86 -5.24 -14.35
CA LEU A 391 1.40 -3.97 -14.84
C LEU A 391 2.24 -4.22 -16.10
N PRO A 392 2.18 -3.32 -17.11
CA PRO A 392 3.00 -3.45 -18.31
C PRO A 392 4.50 -3.52 -18.00
N SER A 393 5.25 -4.34 -18.74
CA SER A 393 6.70 -4.44 -18.53
C SER A 393 7.42 -3.13 -18.89
N MET A 394 8.60 -2.91 -18.33
CA MET A 394 9.45 -1.76 -18.71
C MET A 394 9.75 -1.76 -20.22
N GLU A 395 9.94 -2.96 -20.79
CA GLU A 395 10.23 -3.11 -22.22
C GLU A 395 9.04 -2.66 -23.07
N ASP A 396 7.80 -3.02 -22.71
CA ASP A 396 6.61 -2.65 -23.47
C ASP A 396 6.28 -1.16 -23.40
N VAL A 397 6.49 -0.56 -22.23
CA VAL A 397 6.22 0.87 -21.97
C VAL A 397 7.21 1.75 -22.71
N PHE A 398 8.48 1.34 -22.77
CA PHE A 398 9.56 2.14 -23.36
C PHE A 398 10.10 1.60 -24.69
N ALA A 399 9.43 0.60 -25.26
CA ALA A 399 9.68 0.17 -26.64
C ALA A 399 9.55 1.38 -27.56
N LYS A 400 10.57 1.60 -28.40
CA LYS A 400 10.45 2.57 -29.49
C LYS A 400 9.32 2.08 -30.38
N ARG A 401 8.27 2.89 -30.58
CA ARG A 401 7.36 2.66 -31.71
C ARG A 401 8.24 2.58 -32.94
N ASP A 402 8.23 1.45 -33.64
CA ASP A 402 8.63 1.45 -35.03
C ASP A 402 7.86 2.59 -35.68
N ALA A 403 8.59 3.51 -36.29
CA ALA A 403 8.00 4.65 -36.96
C ALA A 403 7.05 4.10 -38.02
N GLU A 404 5.74 4.15 -37.73
CA GLU A 404 4.72 3.91 -38.75
C GLU A 404 4.93 4.95 -39.84
N ALA A 405 5.31 4.41 -41.01
CA ALA A 405 5.56 5.10 -42.25
C ALA A 405 4.26 5.59 -42.91
#